data_AF-M4CHE3-F1
#
_entry.id   AF-M4CHE3-F1
#
_cell.length_a   1.000
_cell.length_b   1.000
_cell.length_c   1.000
_cell.angle_alpha   90.00
_cell.angle_beta   90.00
_cell.angle_gamma   90.00
#
_symmetry.space_group_name_H-M   'P 1'
#
loop_
_entity.id
_entity.type
_entity.pdbx_description
1 polymer ?
#
loop_
_entity_poly.entity_id
_entity_poly.type
_entity_poly.pdbx_seq_one_letter_code
_entity_poly.pdbx_strand_id
1 'polypeptide(L)'
;MSRLSFRPRPLDIHKKLPILKSLKDFEDDDTTTPTSATRNSQLLLRIASSVDVDNEVHPVVPSKKLASEIPTPQFVVVDTYERDYLATFGQPASYLRARGARSELGEFVEYDLDNEDDDWLYEFDKDSNKQLSPEMLESIIFKLEVLDHKTRERAGVITPTLGSPVPVRLQLDAAIEALQSLSINYGVFQAIFNFWKDKVWH
;
A
#
# COMPACT_ATOMS: atom_id res chain seq x y z
N MET A 1 38.11 25.43 51.59
CA MET A 1 36.97 25.17 50.69
C MET A 1 37.24 25.85 49.35
N SER A 2 37.67 25.10 48.33
CA SER A 2 37.97 25.65 46.99
C SER A 2 36.67 25.79 46.22
N ARG A 3 36.26 27.03 45.87
CA ARG A 3 35.13 27.27 44.96
C ARG A 3 35.52 26.73 43.59
N LEU A 4 34.95 25.59 43.19
CA LEU A 4 34.90 25.15 41.80
C LEU A 4 34.30 26.30 40.98
N SER A 5 35.15 26.99 40.21
CA SER A 5 34.71 28.06 39.33
C SER A 5 33.97 27.42 38.16
N PHE A 6 32.66 27.25 38.29
CA PHE A 6 31.79 26.98 37.15
C PHE A 6 31.78 28.23 36.29
N ARG A 7 32.64 28.29 35.29
CA ARG A 7 32.47 29.23 34.19
C ARG A 7 31.36 28.65 33.32
N PRO A 8 30.21 29.30 33.15
CA PRO A 8 29.22 28.85 32.19
C PRO A 8 29.90 28.82 30.82
N ARG A 9 30.12 27.62 30.27
CA ARG A 9 30.55 27.50 28.88
C ARG A 9 29.33 27.83 28.03
N PRO A 10 29.41 28.79 27.09
CA PRO A 10 28.32 29.04 26.16
C PRO A 10 27.93 27.72 25.50
N LEU A 11 26.66 27.35 25.59
CA LEU A 11 26.14 26.20 24.87
C LEU A 11 26.27 26.50 23.38
N ASP A 12 26.93 25.60 22.65
CA ASP A 12 27.02 25.71 21.22
C ASP A 12 25.66 25.31 20.60
N ILE A 13 24.84 26.32 20.34
CA ILE A 13 23.52 26.16 19.71
C ILE A 13 23.60 25.69 18.25
N HIS A 14 24.80 25.68 17.65
CA HIS A 14 25.05 25.16 16.30
C HIS A 14 25.54 23.71 16.33
N LYS A 15 25.71 23.10 17.51
CA LYS A 15 26.04 21.69 17.64
C LYS A 15 24.88 20.86 17.07
N LYS A 16 25.17 20.09 16.01
CA LYS A 16 24.20 19.15 15.43
C LYS A 16 23.81 18.12 16.48
N LEU A 17 22.51 17.92 16.65
CA LEU A 17 21.98 16.85 17.50
C LEU A 17 22.24 15.49 16.81
N PRO A 18 22.66 14.46 17.56
CA PRO A 18 22.70 13.10 17.03
C PRO A 18 21.28 12.67 16.63
N ILE A 19 21.15 12.10 15.44
CA ILE A 19 19.89 11.55 14.95
C ILE A 19 19.87 10.08 15.34
N LEU A 20 18.86 9.69 16.12
CA LEU A 20 18.63 8.30 16.50
C LEU A 20 17.78 7.64 15.42
N LYS A 21 18.21 6.48 14.92
CA LYS A 21 17.54 5.72 13.86
C LYS A 21 16.64 4.63 14.44
N SER A 22 16.94 4.12 15.63
CA SER A 22 16.16 3.07 16.29
C SER A 22 16.20 3.18 17.81
N LEU A 23 15.23 2.56 18.51
CA LEU A 23 15.25 2.46 19.98
C LEU A 23 16.49 1.71 20.51
N LYS A 24 17.14 0.91 19.67
CA LYS A 24 18.37 0.20 20.03
C LYS A 24 19.58 1.13 20.10
N ASP A 25 19.53 2.29 19.42
CA ASP A 25 20.57 3.31 19.44
C ASP A 25 20.64 4.07 20.79
N PHE A 26 19.67 3.85 21.69
CA PHE A 26 19.71 4.39 23.05
C PHE A 26 20.58 3.57 24.00
N GLU A 27 20.78 2.27 23.74
CA GLU A 27 21.48 1.37 24.66
C GLU A 27 23.01 1.44 24.51
N ASP A 28 23.52 1.92 23.37
CA ASP A 28 24.97 1.93 23.05
C ASP A 28 25.73 3.15 23.62
N ASP A 29 25.06 4.21 24.10
CA ASP A 29 25.71 5.47 24.53
C ASP A 29 25.97 5.59 26.05
N ASP A 30 25.55 4.60 26.85
CA ASP A 30 25.65 4.66 28.33
C ASP A 30 27.02 4.27 28.93
N THR A 31 28.05 3.98 28.11
CA THR A 31 29.37 3.52 28.64
C THR A 31 30.58 4.43 28.45
N THR A 32 30.48 5.61 27.82
CA THR A 32 31.70 6.46 27.70
C THR A 32 31.44 7.97 27.78
N THR A 33 31.27 8.47 29.01
CA THR A 33 31.86 9.78 29.34
C THR A 33 33.23 9.55 29.96
N PRO A 34 34.29 10.17 29.41
CA PRO A 34 34.89 11.24 30.19
C PRO A 34 35.31 12.46 29.34
N THR A 35 34.99 13.62 29.88
CA THR A 35 35.94 14.72 30.12
C THR A 35 37.18 14.84 29.21
N SER A 36 37.28 15.99 28.53
CA SER A 36 38.52 16.74 28.19
C SER A 36 38.90 16.81 26.70
N ALA A 37 38.69 18.00 26.15
CA ALA A 37 39.32 18.48 24.92
C ALA A 37 40.84 18.68 25.12
N THR A 38 41.68 18.28 24.16
CA THR A 38 42.96 18.96 23.90
C THR A 38 43.48 18.70 22.48
N ARG A 39 43.70 19.79 21.73
CA ARG A 39 44.76 20.08 20.72
C ARG A 39 45.10 19.02 19.66
N ASN A 40 44.97 19.38 18.36
CA ASN A 40 46.04 19.23 17.32
C ASN A 40 45.55 19.64 15.91
N SER A 41 45.18 20.91 15.71
CA SER A 41 44.76 21.47 14.41
C SER A 41 45.82 22.35 13.73
N GLN A 42 47.13 22.15 13.99
CA GLN A 42 48.20 23.02 13.48
C GLN A 42 49.25 22.33 12.60
N LEU A 43 48.86 21.39 11.74
CA LEU A 43 49.82 20.77 10.80
C LEU A 43 49.25 20.52 9.39
N LEU A 44 48.11 21.16 9.05
CA LEU A 44 47.34 20.89 7.83
C LEU A 44 47.38 22.02 6.79
N LEU A 45 48.39 22.90 6.80
CA LEU A 45 48.39 24.09 5.93
C LEU A 45 49.68 24.38 5.14
N ARG A 46 50.69 23.51 5.09
CA ARG A 46 52.00 23.91 4.49
C ARG A 46 52.70 22.97 3.50
N ILE A 47 52.06 21.90 3.05
CA ILE A 47 52.56 21.12 1.91
C ILE A 47 51.41 21.08 0.89
N ALA A 48 51.03 22.20 0.27
CA ALA A 48 51.75 22.81 -0.85
C ALA A 48 52.08 21.71 -1.88
N SER A 49 51.18 21.45 -2.83
CA SER A 49 51.18 22.14 -4.12
C SER A 49 52.42 21.82 -4.97
N SER A 50 52.35 20.70 -5.70
CA SER A 50 53.07 20.45 -6.95
C SER A 50 52.23 19.39 -7.70
N VAL A 51 51.38 19.79 -8.65
CA VAL A 51 51.72 19.93 -10.07
C VAL A 51 52.18 18.57 -10.63
N ASP A 52 51.28 17.83 -11.29
CA ASP A 52 51.39 17.54 -12.74
C ASP A 52 50.40 16.48 -13.25
N VAL A 53 49.80 16.83 -14.39
CA VAL A 53 49.50 16.04 -15.61
C VAL A 53 48.48 14.89 -15.60
N ASP A 54 47.62 15.01 -16.61
CA ASP A 54 46.57 14.13 -17.15
C ASP A 54 46.96 12.66 -17.38
N ASN A 55 45.90 11.84 -17.33
CA ASN A 55 45.74 10.50 -17.90
C ASN A 55 46.71 9.40 -17.47
N GLU A 56 46.28 8.56 -16.53
CA GLU A 56 46.00 7.14 -16.83
C GLU A 56 45.29 6.42 -15.66
N VAL A 57 44.50 5.41 -16.02
CA VAL A 57 43.57 4.63 -15.20
C VAL A 57 44.33 3.84 -14.13
N HIS A 58 44.20 4.20 -12.85
CA HIS A 58 44.48 3.33 -11.70
C HIS A 58 43.39 3.52 -10.62
N PRO A 59 43.02 2.46 -9.86
CA PRO A 59 41.86 2.49 -8.97
C PRO A 59 42.11 3.41 -7.78
N VAL A 60 41.39 4.52 -7.73
CA VAL A 60 41.40 5.46 -6.61
C VAL A 60 40.71 4.80 -5.42
N VAL A 61 41.49 4.45 -4.40
CA VAL A 61 40.99 4.13 -3.07
C VAL A 61 40.18 5.34 -2.59
N PRO A 62 38.88 5.23 -2.26
CA PRO A 62 38.08 6.40 -1.96
C PRO A 62 38.53 7.00 -0.63
N SER A 63 39.19 8.15 -0.72
CA SER A 63 39.37 9.04 0.43
C SER A 63 37.98 9.47 0.89
N LYS A 64 37.69 9.18 2.16
CA LYS A 64 36.38 9.37 2.82
C LYS A 64 36.00 10.86 2.84
N LYS A 65 35.45 11.36 1.73
CA LYS A 65 34.50 12.47 1.78
C LYS A 65 33.28 11.92 2.51
N LEU A 66 32.91 12.57 3.61
CA LEU A 66 31.62 12.38 4.29
C LEU A 66 30.51 12.81 3.33
N ALA A 67 30.24 12.00 2.32
CA ALA A 67 29.00 12.06 1.57
C ALA A 67 27.89 11.69 2.56
N SER A 68 26.83 12.49 2.60
CA SER A 68 25.60 12.12 3.29
C SER A 68 25.18 10.75 2.77
N GLU A 69 25.24 9.74 3.63
CA GLU A 69 24.81 8.39 3.31
C GLU A 69 23.34 8.45 2.86
N ILE A 70 23.08 8.11 1.60
CA ILE A 70 21.72 8.10 1.05
C ILE A 70 20.99 6.95 1.76
N PRO A 71 19.86 7.21 2.44
CA PRO A 71 19.16 6.17 3.17
C PRO A 71 18.71 5.08 2.19
N THR A 72 19.02 3.83 2.52
CA THR A 72 18.55 2.66 1.78
C THR A 72 17.11 2.34 2.19
N PRO A 73 16.18 2.07 1.26
CA PRO A 73 14.82 1.69 1.62
C PRO A 73 14.81 0.41 2.46
N GLN A 74 13.96 0.39 3.47
CA GLN A 74 13.69 -0.83 4.24
C GLN A 74 12.68 -1.69 3.50
N PHE A 75 12.87 -3.00 3.49
CA PHE A 75 11.87 -3.95 3.00
C PHE A 75 11.23 -4.66 4.18
N VAL A 76 9.96 -5.04 4.00
CA VAL A 76 9.16 -5.77 4.98
C VAL A 76 8.78 -7.09 4.34
N VAL A 77 8.95 -8.19 5.08
CA VAL A 77 8.45 -9.50 4.68
C VAL A 77 7.00 -9.59 5.14
N VAL A 78 6.09 -9.91 4.21
CA VAL A 78 4.66 -10.04 4.48
C VAL A 78 4.35 -11.53 4.65
N ASP A 79 3.89 -11.92 5.84
CA ASP A 79 3.63 -13.33 6.18
C ASP A 79 2.58 -14.01 5.27
N THR A 80 1.67 -13.23 4.68
CA THR A 80 0.61 -13.74 3.82
C THR A 80 1.02 -13.92 2.36
N TYR A 81 2.19 -13.40 1.96
CA TYR A 81 2.60 -13.31 0.55
C TYR A 81 2.52 -14.64 -0.19
N GLU A 82 3.04 -15.72 0.41
CA GLU A 82 3.06 -17.06 -0.20
C GLU A 82 1.67 -17.70 -0.29
N ARG A 83 0.69 -17.22 0.48
CA ARG A 83 -0.70 -17.66 0.42
C ARG A 83 -1.48 -16.88 -0.64
N ASP A 84 -1.24 -15.57 -0.71
CA ASP A 84 -1.98 -14.65 -1.58
C ASP A 84 -1.49 -14.75 -3.03
N TYR A 85 -0.20 -15.01 -3.24
CA TYR A 85 0.42 -15.12 -4.56
C TYR A 85 0.97 -16.53 -4.80
N LEU A 86 0.22 -17.32 -5.55
CA LEU A 86 0.68 -18.64 -5.98
C LEU A 86 1.61 -18.53 -7.18
N ALA A 87 2.75 -19.22 -7.12
CA ALA A 87 3.75 -19.29 -8.20
C ALA A 87 3.29 -20.22 -9.36
N THR A 88 2.21 -19.86 -10.04
CA THR A 88 1.60 -20.66 -11.13
C THR A 88 2.17 -20.34 -12.52
N PHE A 89 3.02 -19.32 -12.63
CA PHE A 89 3.57 -18.87 -13.91
C PHE A 89 4.57 -19.88 -14.50
N GLY A 90 4.19 -20.51 -15.62
CA GLY A 90 5.09 -21.34 -16.43
C GLY A 90 5.80 -20.51 -17.49
N GLN A 91 7.13 -20.32 -17.37
CA GLN A 91 7.91 -19.53 -18.32
C GLN A 91 7.88 -20.16 -19.72
N PRO A 92 7.37 -19.46 -20.76
CA PRO A 92 7.41 -19.97 -22.12
C PRO A 92 8.82 -19.92 -22.71
N ALA A 93 9.08 -20.76 -23.72
CA ALA A 93 10.36 -20.78 -24.43
C ALA A 93 10.60 -19.53 -25.31
N SER A 94 9.58 -18.70 -25.53
CA SER A 94 9.64 -17.48 -26.33
C SER A 94 9.32 -16.24 -25.49
N TYR A 95 9.65 -15.05 -26.00
CA TYR A 95 9.28 -13.80 -25.34
C TYR A 95 7.77 -13.61 -25.28
N LEU A 96 7.30 -13.08 -24.15
CA LEU A 96 5.90 -12.74 -23.94
C LEU A 96 5.42 -11.74 -24.99
N ARG A 97 4.35 -12.10 -25.68
CA ARG A 97 3.64 -11.21 -26.60
C ARG A 97 2.27 -10.91 -26.00
N ALA A 98 2.19 -9.82 -25.25
CA ALA A 98 0.93 -9.40 -24.66
C ALA A 98 -0.08 -9.05 -25.78
N ARG A 99 -1.27 -9.65 -25.72
CA ARG A 99 -2.48 -9.11 -26.36
C ARG A 99 -3.12 -8.12 -25.38
N GLY A 100 -3.94 -7.19 -25.88
CA GLY A 100 -4.57 -6.16 -25.04
C GLY A 100 -5.34 -6.75 -23.85
N ALA A 101 -5.40 -5.99 -22.75
CA ALA A 101 -5.82 -6.39 -21.41
C ALA A 101 -7.24 -7.00 -21.25
N ARG A 102 -8.03 -7.11 -22.32
CA ARG A 102 -9.42 -7.61 -22.30
C ARG A 102 -9.62 -8.91 -23.08
N SER A 103 -8.56 -9.69 -23.27
CA SER A 103 -8.64 -11.02 -23.87
C SER A 103 -8.74 -12.09 -22.78
N GLU A 104 -9.48 -11.81 -21.71
CA GLU A 104 -9.77 -12.83 -20.70
C GLU A 104 -10.84 -13.75 -21.28
N LEU A 105 -10.58 -15.06 -21.27
CA LEU A 105 -11.51 -16.08 -21.78
C LEU A 105 -12.74 -16.26 -20.85
N GLY A 106 -12.95 -15.36 -19.88
CA GLY A 106 -13.92 -15.48 -18.78
C GLY A 106 -14.80 -14.23 -18.61
N GLU A 107 -15.76 -14.35 -17.70
CA GLU A 107 -16.64 -13.26 -17.30
C GLU A 107 -15.88 -12.27 -16.41
N PHE A 108 -15.82 -11.01 -16.84
CA PHE A 108 -15.15 -9.96 -16.08
C PHE A 108 -16.07 -9.45 -14.97
N VAL A 109 -15.58 -9.52 -13.72
CA VAL A 109 -16.24 -9.02 -12.51
C VAL A 109 -15.26 -8.06 -11.84
N GLU A 110 -15.67 -6.82 -11.63
CA GLU A 110 -14.83 -5.76 -11.03
C GLU A 110 -15.09 -5.57 -9.52
N TYR A 111 -16.14 -6.20 -9.00
CA TYR A 111 -16.54 -6.07 -7.61
C TYR A 111 -15.75 -7.05 -6.74
N ASP A 112 -14.97 -6.53 -5.81
CA ASP A 112 -14.30 -7.30 -4.76
C ASP A 112 -15.12 -7.19 -3.47
N LEU A 113 -15.34 -8.30 -2.77
CA LEU A 113 -16.02 -8.27 -1.48
C LEU A 113 -15.20 -7.51 -0.44
N ASP A 114 -15.87 -6.61 0.29
CA ASP A 114 -15.29 -6.00 1.48
C ASP A 114 -15.65 -6.77 2.75
N ASN A 115 -15.12 -6.31 3.89
CA ASN A 115 -15.37 -6.95 5.17
C ASN A 115 -16.86 -7.04 5.53
N GLU A 116 -17.68 -6.07 5.12
CA GLU A 116 -19.13 -6.08 5.40
C GLU A 116 -19.83 -7.16 4.58
N ASP A 117 -19.43 -7.33 3.33
CA ASP A 117 -19.94 -8.38 2.46
C ASP A 117 -19.57 -9.78 2.97
N ASP A 118 -18.32 -9.96 3.42
CA ASP A 118 -17.85 -11.22 4.00
C ASP A 118 -18.61 -11.58 5.29
N ASP A 119 -18.83 -10.59 6.17
CA ASP A 119 -19.61 -10.77 7.39
C ASP A 119 -21.07 -11.13 7.08
N TRP A 120 -21.67 -10.47 6.09
CA TRP A 120 -23.04 -10.77 5.64
C TRP A 120 -23.14 -12.18 5.04
N LEU A 121 -22.19 -12.56 4.19
CA LEU A 121 -22.13 -13.88 3.55
C LEU A 121 -22.00 -14.99 4.59
N TYR A 122 -21.17 -14.78 5.61
CA TYR A 122 -20.98 -15.72 6.71
C TYR A 122 -22.28 -16.00 7.49
N GLU A 123 -23.02 -14.95 7.86
CA GLU A 123 -24.30 -15.12 8.57
C GLU A 123 -25.40 -15.68 7.64
N PHE A 124 -25.40 -15.31 6.36
CA PHE A 124 -26.35 -15.83 5.38
C PHE A 124 -26.21 -17.34 5.16
N ASP A 125 -24.98 -17.85 5.03
CA ASP A 125 -24.71 -19.28 4.83
C ASP A 125 -25.10 -20.11 6.07
N LYS A 126 -24.91 -19.54 7.26
CA LYS A 126 -25.27 -20.15 8.55
C LYS A 126 -26.79 -20.30 8.71
N ASP A 127 -27.56 -19.31 8.27
CA ASP A 127 -29.02 -19.29 8.43
C ASP A 127 -29.76 -20.04 7.31
N SER A 128 -29.24 -20.01 6.07
CA SER A 128 -30.02 -20.39 4.89
C SER A 128 -29.84 -21.84 4.41
N ASN A 129 -28.90 -22.61 4.98
CA ASN A 129 -28.52 -23.96 4.50
C ASN A 129 -28.17 -24.02 2.99
N LYS A 130 -28.00 -22.85 2.35
CA LYS A 130 -27.66 -22.69 0.94
C LYS A 130 -26.30 -22.05 0.92
N GLN A 131 -25.33 -22.74 0.33
CA GLN A 131 -23.97 -22.27 0.25
C GLN A 131 -23.84 -21.32 -0.94
N LEU A 132 -23.73 -20.03 -0.66
CA LEU A 132 -23.44 -19.00 -1.67
C LEU A 132 -21.92 -18.84 -1.76
N SER A 133 -21.33 -19.04 -2.94
CA SER A 133 -19.89 -18.80 -3.09
C SER A 133 -19.57 -17.30 -3.13
N PRO A 134 -18.41 -16.86 -2.59
CA PRO A 134 -17.98 -15.46 -2.67
C PRO A 134 -17.99 -14.91 -4.10
N GLU A 135 -17.42 -15.67 -5.04
CA GLU A 135 -17.37 -15.34 -6.47
C GLU A 135 -18.77 -15.10 -7.09
N MET A 136 -19.79 -15.83 -6.59
CA MET A 136 -21.16 -15.69 -7.07
C MET A 136 -21.79 -14.40 -6.52
N LEU A 137 -21.52 -14.08 -5.25
CA LEU A 137 -21.96 -12.83 -4.64
C LEU A 137 -21.36 -11.63 -5.38
N GLU A 138 -20.05 -11.63 -5.63
CA GLU A 138 -19.33 -10.60 -6.41
C GLU A 138 -19.97 -10.41 -7.79
N SER A 139 -20.17 -11.51 -8.51
CA SER A 139 -20.77 -11.51 -9.84
C SER A 139 -22.18 -10.90 -9.84
N ILE A 140 -23.01 -11.22 -8.84
CA ILE A 140 -24.37 -10.71 -8.74
C ILE A 140 -24.36 -9.23 -8.40
N ILE A 141 -23.61 -8.81 -7.37
CA ILE A 141 -23.53 -7.41 -6.95
C ILE A 141 -23.02 -6.55 -8.10
N PHE A 142 -21.93 -6.95 -8.77
CA PHE A 142 -21.40 -6.25 -9.93
C PHE A 142 -22.46 -6.05 -11.02
N LYS A 143 -23.21 -7.11 -11.36
CA LYS A 143 -24.26 -7.01 -12.37
C LYS A 143 -25.42 -6.12 -11.92
N LEU A 144 -25.80 -6.12 -10.65
CA LEU A 144 -26.82 -5.23 -10.10
C LEU A 144 -26.41 -3.77 -10.24
N GLU A 145 -25.15 -3.43 -9.93
CA GLU A 145 -24.62 -2.08 -10.11
C GLU A 145 -24.65 -1.64 -11.58
N VAL A 146 -24.20 -2.50 -12.49
CA VAL A 146 -24.23 -2.22 -13.94
C VAL A 146 -25.66 -2.03 -14.44
N LEU A 147 -26.61 -2.84 -13.96
CA LEU A 147 -28.02 -2.76 -14.32
C LEU A 147 -28.69 -1.50 -13.78
N ASP A 148 -28.43 -1.15 -12.52
CA ASP A 148 -28.94 0.09 -11.93
C ASP A 148 -28.37 1.31 -12.63
N HIS A 149 -27.06 1.34 -12.88
CA HIS A 149 -26.42 2.37 -13.68
C HIS A 149 -27.10 2.53 -15.04
N LYS A 150 -27.27 1.44 -15.79
CA LYS A 150 -27.96 1.46 -17.09
C LYS A 150 -29.41 1.94 -16.99
N THR A 151 -30.10 1.62 -15.90
CA THR A 151 -31.48 2.05 -15.66
C THR A 151 -31.55 3.55 -15.35
N ARG A 152 -30.59 4.08 -14.59
CA ARG A 152 -30.45 5.52 -14.31
C ARG A 152 -30.12 6.32 -15.56
N GLU A 153 -29.18 5.84 -16.38
CA GLU A 153 -28.83 6.44 -17.68
C GLU A 153 -30.05 6.54 -18.59
N ARG A 154 -30.83 5.46 -18.74
CA ARG A 154 -32.07 5.45 -19.54
C ARG A 154 -33.11 6.43 -19.02
N ALA A 155 -33.16 6.63 -17.72
CA ALA A 155 -34.11 7.53 -17.08
C ALA A 155 -33.58 8.98 -16.99
N GLY A 156 -32.50 9.30 -17.70
CA GLY A 156 -31.94 10.66 -17.82
C GLY A 156 -31.24 11.17 -16.56
N VAL A 157 -30.93 10.30 -15.60
CA VAL A 157 -30.24 10.66 -14.35
C VAL A 157 -28.79 10.24 -14.45
N ILE A 158 -28.02 11.08 -15.13
CA ILE A 158 -26.58 10.91 -15.42
C ILE A 158 -25.73 11.65 -14.38
N THR A 159 -26.35 12.29 -13.38
CA THR A 159 -25.65 13.23 -12.51
C THR A 159 -24.72 12.49 -11.54
N PRO A 160 -23.40 12.76 -11.55
CA PRO A 160 -22.51 12.28 -10.50
C PRO A 160 -22.85 13.07 -9.24
N THR A 161 -23.62 12.49 -8.33
CA THR A 161 -23.92 13.14 -7.06
C THR A 161 -22.72 13.00 -6.15
N LEU A 162 -21.81 13.97 -6.24
CA LEU A 162 -20.72 14.10 -5.28
C LEU A 162 -21.35 14.33 -3.89
N GLY A 163 -21.42 13.28 -3.07
CA GLY A 163 -21.83 13.35 -1.67
C GLY A 163 -23.32 13.19 -1.35
N SER A 164 -24.18 12.75 -2.28
CA SER A 164 -25.55 12.32 -1.91
C SER A 164 -25.84 10.90 -2.38
N PRO A 165 -26.53 10.08 -1.56
CA PRO A 165 -26.87 8.71 -1.91
C PRO A 165 -27.74 8.72 -3.18
N VAL A 166 -27.31 7.96 -4.20
CA VAL A 166 -28.03 7.85 -5.46
C VAL A 166 -29.17 6.87 -5.23
N PRO A 167 -30.43 7.27 -5.50
CA PRO A 167 -31.54 6.37 -5.28
C PRO A 167 -31.50 5.19 -6.26
N VAL A 168 -31.53 3.97 -5.73
CA VAL A 168 -31.65 2.74 -6.52
C VAL A 168 -32.95 2.80 -7.33
N ARG A 169 -32.83 2.75 -8.66
CA ARG A 169 -33.97 2.76 -9.60
C ARG A 169 -34.30 1.39 -10.15
N LEU A 170 -33.36 0.44 -10.03
CA LEU A 170 -33.58 -0.94 -10.43
C LEU A 170 -34.69 -1.58 -9.59
N GLN A 171 -35.69 -2.16 -10.27
CA GLN A 171 -36.73 -2.97 -9.62
C GLN A 171 -36.29 -4.42 -9.53
N LEU A 172 -36.73 -5.12 -8.47
CA LEU A 172 -36.39 -6.53 -8.23
C LEU A 172 -36.77 -7.41 -9.42
N ASP A 173 -37.99 -7.26 -9.96
CA ASP A 173 -38.47 -8.08 -11.08
C ASP A 173 -37.62 -7.90 -12.34
N ALA A 174 -37.21 -6.66 -12.63
CA ALA A 174 -36.34 -6.35 -13.76
C ALA A 174 -34.92 -6.90 -13.56
N ALA A 175 -34.41 -6.88 -12.32
CA ALA A 175 -33.12 -7.47 -11.97
C ALA A 175 -33.14 -9.00 -12.12
N ILE A 176 -34.21 -9.64 -11.65
CA ILE A 176 -34.40 -11.09 -11.78
C ILE A 176 -34.47 -11.49 -13.25
N GLU A 177 -35.25 -10.77 -14.06
CA GLU A 177 -35.37 -11.03 -15.50
C GLU A 177 -34.01 -10.92 -16.21
N ALA A 178 -33.22 -9.91 -15.87
CA ALA A 178 -31.89 -9.73 -16.45
C ALA A 178 -30.85 -10.77 -15.99
N LEU A 179 -31.05 -11.38 -14.81
CA LEU A 179 -30.10 -12.29 -14.16
C LEU A 179 -30.58 -13.75 -14.12
N GLN A 180 -31.60 -14.10 -14.91
CA GLN A 180 -32.09 -15.48 -15.03
C GLN A 180 -31.01 -16.47 -15.48
N SER A 181 -29.98 -16.00 -16.19
CA SER A 181 -28.87 -16.83 -16.67
C SER A 181 -28.03 -17.44 -15.54
N LEU A 182 -28.04 -16.87 -14.34
CA LEU A 182 -27.26 -17.36 -13.20
C LEU A 182 -27.92 -18.55 -12.46
N SER A 183 -29.16 -18.93 -12.81
CA SER A 183 -29.87 -20.10 -12.23
C SER A 183 -29.97 -20.10 -10.69
N ILE A 184 -30.06 -18.92 -10.07
CA ILE A 184 -30.10 -18.75 -8.62
C ILE A 184 -31.52 -18.97 -8.07
N ASN A 185 -31.63 -19.50 -6.85
CA ASN A 185 -32.91 -19.60 -6.15
C ASN A 185 -33.46 -18.20 -5.83
N TYR A 186 -34.74 -17.96 -6.17
CA TYR A 186 -35.41 -16.67 -5.96
C TYR A 186 -35.20 -16.09 -4.56
N GLY A 187 -35.30 -16.91 -3.50
CA GLY A 187 -35.13 -16.42 -2.13
C GLY A 187 -33.71 -15.95 -1.80
N VAL A 188 -32.70 -16.56 -2.42
CA VAL A 188 -31.30 -16.13 -2.28
C VAL A 188 -31.09 -14.82 -3.03
N PHE A 189 -31.58 -14.75 -4.27
CA PHE A 189 -31.49 -13.54 -5.07
C PHE A 189 -32.17 -12.35 -4.39
N GLN A 190 -33.36 -12.56 -3.81
CA GLN A 190 -34.08 -11.51 -3.09
C GLN A 190 -33.32 -11.03 -1.85
N ALA A 191 -32.66 -11.93 -1.11
CA ALA A 191 -31.82 -11.54 0.02
C ALA A 191 -30.62 -10.70 -0.42
N ILE A 192 -29.90 -11.12 -1.46
CA ILE A 192 -28.76 -10.38 -2.03
C ILE A 192 -29.23 -9.01 -2.54
N PHE A 193 -30.36 -8.95 -3.25
CA PHE A 193 -30.89 -7.68 -3.77
C PHE A 193 -31.23 -6.70 -2.65
N ASN A 194 -31.83 -7.17 -1.55
CA ASN A 194 -32.12 -6.33 -0.40
C ASN A 194 -30.85 -5.85 0.29
N PHE A 195 -29.88 -6.75 0.51
CA PHE A 195 -28.58 -6.41 1.07
C PHE A 195 -27.86 -5.34 0.24
N TRP A 196 -27.69 -5.58 -1.07
CA TRP A 196 -27.07 -4.64 -1.99
C TRP A 196 -27.79 -3.28 -2.00
N LYS A 197 -29.12 -3.31 -2.03
CA LYS A 197 -29.92 -2.09 -2.00
C LYS A 197 -29.63 -1.31 -0.73
N ASP A 198 -29.73 -1.94 0.44
CA ASP A 198 -29.50 -1.29 1.73
C ASP A 198 -28.08 -0.72 1.85
N LYS A 199 -27.07 -1.42 1.33
CA LYS A 199 -25.67 -0.95 1.25
C LYS A 199 -25.52 0.33 0.41
N VAL A 200 -26.17 0.40 -0.75
CA VAL A 200 -26.11 1.58 -1.63
C VAL A 200 -26.78 2.83 -1.02
N TRP A 201 -27.71 2.65 -0.08
CA TRP A 201 -28.41 3.76 0.59
C TRP A 201 -27.69 4.34 1.80
N HIS A 202 -26.63 3.68 2.29
CA HIS A 202 -25.82 4.12 3.43
C HIS A 202 -24.49 4.73 2.99
#